data_AF-A0A813DFR7-F1
#
_entry.id   AF-A0A813DFR7-F1
#
_cell.length_a   1.000
_cell.length_b   1.000
_cell.length_c   1.000
_cell.angle_alpha   90.00
_cell.angle_beta   90.00
_cell.angle_gamma   90.00
#
_symmetry.space_group_name_H-M   'P 1'
#
loop_
_entity.id
_entity.type
_entity.pdbx_description
1 polymer ?
#
loop_
_entity_poly.entity_id
_entity_poly.type
_entity_poly.pdbx_seq_one_letter_code
_entity_poly.pdbx_strand_id
1 'polypeptide(L)'
;EAVSLLVLRIGTGRKHQIRAHTAHIGHQTICDGRYSSAATFHADGLWCARNFLHRYRLAFRDACRNPRQVVDKLPADLCAALAQVRSRGSSGQSEASLRLWLEEEQLLGWDELPGLTS
;
A
#
# COMPACT_ATOMS: atom_id res chain seq x y z
N GLU A 1 10.07 9.88 11.79
CA GLU A 1 10.53 9.65 10.40
C GLU A 1 9.39 9.96 9.43
N ALA A 2 9.63 9.95 8.12
CA ALA A 2 8.58 10.12 7.11
C ALA A 2 8.32 8.80 6.38
N VAL A 3 7.05 8.56 6.07
CA VAL A 3 6.58 7.38 5.34
C VAL A 3 5.75 7.83 4.14
N SER A 4 5.69 6.97 3.13
CA SER A 4 4.91 7.18 1.91
C SER A 4 3.97 6.00 1.70
N LEU A 5 2.68 6.28 1.48
CA LEU A 5 1.73 5.28 1.02
C LEU A 5 1.86 5.14 -0.50
N LEU A 6 2.09 3.93 -0.98
CA LEU A 6 2.26 3.64 -2.41
C LEU A 6 1.15 2.72 -2.89
N VAL A 7 0.64 3.01 -4.09
CA VAL A 7 -0.25 2.13 -4.83
C VAL A 7 0.51 1.60 -6.04
N LEU A 8 0.60 0.28 -6.17
CA LEU A 8 1.48 -0.35 -7.15
C LEU A 8 0.72 -1.37 -8.00
N ARG A 9 0.90 -1.31 -9.32
CA ARG A 9 0.48 -2.36 -10.24
C ARG A 9 1.67 -3.23 -10.61
N ILE A 10 1.59 -4.52 -10.34
CA ILE A 10 2.63 -5.45 -10.76
C ILE A 10 2.41 -5.87 -12.22
N GLY A 11 3.44 -5.71 -13.05
CA GLY A 11 3.46 -6.24 -14.43
C GLY A 11 3.90 -7.70 -14.51
N THR A 12 4.59 -8.20 -13.48
CA THR A 12 5.08 -9.58 -13.38
C THR A 12 4.85 -10.12 -11.96
N GLY A 13 4.98 -11.44 -11.79
CA GLY A 13 4.67 -12.14 -10.52
C GLY A 13 5.89 -12.72 -9.81
N ARG A 14 7.05 -12.04 -9.83
CA ARG A 14 8.27 -12.57 -9.19
C ARG A 14 8.11 -12.60 -7.66
N LYS A 15 8.76 -13.58 -7.01
CA LYS A 15 8.72 -13.73 -5.55
C LYS A 15 9.25 -12.46 -4.88
N HIS A 16 8.47 -11.91 -3.95
CA HIS A 16 8.77 -10.70 -3.19
C HIS A 16 9.06 -9.46 -4.04
N GLN A 17 8.56 -9.39 -5.28
CA GLN A 17 8.94 -8.35 -6.24
C GLN A 17 8.83 -6.93 -5.67
N ILE A 18 7.67 -6.55 -5.13
CA ILE A 18 7.47 -5.21 -4.53
C ILE A 18 8.52 -4.93 -3.46
N ARG A 19 8.66 -5.84 -2.48
CA ARG A 19 9.57 -5.69 -1.33
C ARG A 19 11.04 -5.55 -1.77
N ALA A 20 11.46 -6.35 -2.74
CA ALA A 20 12.81 -6.28 -3.27
C ALA A 20 13.07 -4.96 -4.03
N HIS A 21 12.12 -4.51 -4.85
CA HIS A 21 12.26 -3.26 -5.60
C HIS A 21 12.29 -2.04 -4.69
N THR A 22 11.37 -1.95 -3.72
CA THR A 22 11.32 -0.79 -2.83
C THR A 22 12.54 -0.75 -1.90
N ALA A 23 13.03 -1.91 -1.43
CA ALA A 23 14.29 -1.99 -0.69
C ALA A 23 15.52 -1.59 -1.54
N HIS A 24 15.56 -1.98 -2.81
CA HIS A 24 16.66 -1.65 -3.72
C HIS A 24 16.82 -0.13 -3.91
N ILE A 25 15.71 0.62 -3.91
CA ILE A 25 15.72 2.09 -4.01
C ILE A 25 15.80 2.79 -2.64
N GLY A 26 16.01 2.05 -1.54
CA GLY A 26 16.17 2.62 -0.19
C GLY A 26 14.85 2.95 0.54
N HIS A 27 13.72 2.41 0.09
CA HIS A 27 12.39 2.60 0.68
C HIS A 27 11.74 1.26 0.99
N GLN A 28 12.33 0.48 1.90
CA GLN A 28 11.79 -0.81 2.33
C GLN A 28 10.32 -0.69 2.77
N THR A 29 9.52 -1.72 2.51
CA THR A 29 8.19 -1.79 3.12
C THR A 29 8.30 -1.91 4.63
N ILE A 30 7.34 -1.32 5.34
CA ILE A 30 7.31 -1.31 6.81
C ILE A 30 7.14 -2.73 7.34
N CYS A 31 7.80 -3.03 8.46
CA CYS A 31 7.77 -4.32 9.16
C CYS A 31 8.16 -5.47 8.21
N ASP A 32 9.19 -5.24 7.39
CA ASP A 32 9.76 -6.23 6.49
C ASP A 32 10.93 -6.98 7.13
N GLY A 33 10.66 -8.15 7.71
CA GLY A 33 11.70 -8.96 8.36
C GLY A 33 12.77 -9.57 7.44
N ARG A 34 12.74 -9.32 6.12
CA ARG A 34 13.73 -9.86 5.17
C ARG A 34 14.60 -8.78 4.53
N TYR A 35 14.00 -7.65 4.17
CA TYR A 35 14.68 -6.60 3.40
C TYR A 35 15.00 -5.35 4.24
N SER A 36 14.54 -5.28 5.49
CA SER A 36 14.94 -4.25 6.45
C SER A 36 16.00 -4.75 7.44
N SER A 37 16.69 -3.83 8.10
CA SER A 37 17.60 -4.18 9.20
C SER A 37 16.80 -4.70 10.42
N ALA A 38 17.42 -5.51 11.28
CA ALA A 38 16.74 -5.98 12.49
C ALA A 38 16.23 -4.81 13.37
N ALA A 39 17.04 -3.75 13.50
CA ALA A 39 16.65 -2.54 14.24
C ALA A 39 15.42 -1.86 13.62
N THR A 40 15.40 -1.69 12.29
CA THR A 40 14.25 -1.14 11.56
C THR A 40 13.01 -2.01 11.73
N PHE A 41 13.13 -3.33 11.56
CA PHE A 41 12.03 -4.27 11.71
C PHE A 41 11.38 -4.19 13.10
N HIS A 42 12.20 -4.13 14.15
CA HIS A 42 11.70 -4.01 15.53
C HIS A 42 11.05 -2.64 15.79
N ALA A 43 11.63 -1.55 15.28
CA ALA A 43 11.05 -0.22 15.40
C ALA A 43 9.70 -0.10 14.66
N ASP A 44 9.64 -0.59 13.42
CA ASP A 44 8.42 -0.66 12.60
C ASP A 44 7.32 -1.45 13.30
N GLY A 45 7.69 -2.57 13.96
CA GLY A 45 6.77 -3.44 14.69
C GLY A 45 6.02 -2.74 15.84
N LEU A 46 6.55 -1.63 16.36
CA LEU A 46 5.87 -0.80 17.37
C LEU A 46 4.71 0.00 16.76
N TRP A 47 4.76 0.30 15.46
CA TRP A 47 3.74 1.05 14.74
C TRP A 47 2.79 0.15 13.96
N CYS A 48 3.31 -0.86 13.26
CA CYS A 48 2.55 -1.81 12.46
C CYS A 48 3.05 -3.24 12.70
N ALA A 49 2.19 -4.10 13.24
CA ALA A 49 2.56 -5.45 13.70
C ALA A 49 2.87 -6.46 12.58
N ARG A 50 2.66 -6.09 11.32
CA ARG A 50 2.94 -6.93 10.14
C ARG A 50 3.48 -6.11 8.99
N ASN A 51 4.03 -6.80 7.99
CA ASN A 51 4.47 -6.16 6.76
C ASN A 51 3.32 -5.32 6.15
N PHE A 52 3.54 -4.02 5.98
CA PHE A 52 2.55 -3.09 5.42
C PHE A 52 2.50 -3.27 3.90
N LEU A 53 1.88 -4.37 3.47
CA LEU A 53 1.65 -4.73 2.09
C LEU A 53 0.30 -5.42 1.99
N HIS A 54 -0.58 -4.86 1.16
CA HIS A 54 -1.95 -5.32 1.01
C HIS A 54 -2.33 -5.50 -0.46
N ARG A 55 -3.01 -6.61 -0.77
CA ARG A 55 -3.53 -6.85 -2.11
C ARG A 55 -4.93 -6.27 -2.21
N TYR A 56 -5.01 -4.99 -2.53
CA TYR A 56 -6.28 -4.28 -2.58
C TYR A 56 -7.21 -4.73 -3.71
N ARG A 57 -6.68 -4.94 -4.92
CA ARG A 57 -7.49 -5.22 -6.11
C ARG A 57 -6.92 -6.35 -6.94
N LEU A 58 -7.78 -7.26 -7.37
CA LEU A 58 -7.49 -8.29 -8.37
C LEU A 58 -8.45 -8.12 -9.53
N ALA A 59 -7.94 -7.92 -10.74
CA ALA A 59 -8.74 -7.85 -11.95
C ALA A 59 -8.11 -8.72 -13.04
N PHE A 60 -8.95 -9.51 -13.71
CA PHE A 60 -8.55 -10.47 -14.75
C PHE A 60 -9.71 -10.76 -15.69
N ARG A 61 -9.45 -11.47 -16.79
CA ARG A 61 -10.50 -12.04 -17.64
C ARG A 61 -10.67 -13.51 -17.28
N ASP A 62 -11.91 -13.95 -17.09
CA ASP A 62 -12.22 -15.36 -16.87
C ASP A 62 -12.01 -16.20 -18.15
N ALA A 63 -12.27 -17.51 -18.06
CA ALA A 63 -12.15 -18.43 -19.20
C ALA A 63 -13.03 -18.03 -20.40
N CYS A 64 -14.15 -17.36 -20.15
CA CYS A 64 -15.06 -16.85 -21.19
C CYS A 64 -14.66 -15.45 -21.69
N ARG A 65 -13.51 -14.93 -21.27
CA ARG A 65 -13.00 -13.58 -21.54
C ARG A 65 -13.81 -12.45 -20.91
N ASN A 66 -14.70 -12.73 -19.96
CA ASN A 66 -15.45 -11.68 -19.27
C ASN A 66 -14.55 -11.00 -18.22
N PRO A 67 -14.61 -9.66 -18.09
CA PRO A 67 -13.88 -8.96 -17.04
C PRO A 67 -14.41 -9.38 -15.66
N ARG A 68 -13.50 -9.74 -14.77
CA ARG A 68 -13.75 -10.03 -13.36
C ARG A 68 -12.89 -9.11 -12.51
N GLN A 69 -13.47 -8.64 -11.41
CA GLN A 69 -12.76 -7.84 -10.42
C GLN A 69 -13.23 -8.18 -9.03
N VAL A 70 -12.28 -8.21 -8.10
CA VAL A 70 -12.52 -8.28 -6.67
C VAL A 70 -11.68 -7.20 -6.01
N VAL A 71 -12.26 -6.54 -5.01
CA VAL A 71 -11.60 -5.58 -4.13
C VAL A 71 -11.63 -6.14 -2.73
N ASP A 72 -10.49 -6.07 -2.04
CA ASP A 72 -10.34 -6.41 -0.64
C ASP A 72 -9.89 -5.15 0.09
N LYS A 73 -10.75 -4.60 0.94
CA LYS A 73 -10.52 -3.32 1.62
C LYS A 73 -9.27 -3.39 2.48
N LEU A 74 -8.69 -2.22 2.79
CA LEU A 74 -7.58 -2.17 3.72
C LEU A 74 -8.07 -2.71 5.08
N PRO A 75 -7.45 -3.76 5.64
CA PRO A 75 -7.91 -4.34 6.89
C PRO A 75 -7.67 -3.40 8.06
N ALA A 76 -8.48 -3.57 9.10
CA ALA A 76 -8.55 -2.64 10.24
C ALA A 76 -7.20 -2.37 10.91
N ASP A 77 -6.30 -3.35 10.94
CA ASP A 77 -4.95 -3.21 11.50
C ASP A 77 -4.08 -2.22 10.71
N LEU A 78 -4.12 -2.29 9.37
CA LEU A 78 -3.41 -1.35 8.51
C LEU A 78 -4.07 0.02 8.47
N CYS A 79 -5.40 0.10 8.57
CA CYS A 79 -6.10 1.37 8.76
C CYS A 79 -5.67 2.06 10.06
N ALA A 80 -5.61 1.30 11.17
CA ALA A 80 -5.17 1.83 12.47
C ALA A 80 -3.72 2.31 12.46
N ALA A 81 -2.83 1.62 11.74
CA ALA A 81 -1.46 2.10 11.53
C ALA A 81 -1.47 3.40 10.70
N LEU A 82 -2.18 3.41 9.56
CA LEU A 82 -2.24 4.56 8.65
C LEU A 82 -2.82 5.82 9.30
N ALA A 83 -3.83 5.67 10.18
CA ALA A 83 -4.45 6.78 10.91
C ALA A 83 -3.49 7.53 11.86
N GLN A 84 -2.35 6.93 12.22
CA GLN A 84 -1.31 7.58 13.02
C GLN A 84 -0.37 8.45 12.18
N VAL A 85 -0.41 8.32 10.85
CA VAL A 85 0.42 9.10 9.92
C VAL A 85 -0.23 10.46 9.69
N ARG A 86 0.58 11.53 9.72
CA ARG A 86 0.16 12.88 9.35
C ARG A 86 0.73 13.26 8.00
N SER A 87 -0.07 13.93 7.17
CA SER A 87 0.40 14.47 5.90
C SER A 87 1.50 15.50 6.13
N ARG A 88 2.61 15.35 5.43
CA ARG A 88 3.64 16.40 5.33
C ARG A 88 3.25 17.37 4.21
N GLY A 89 2.84 18.59 4.56
CA GLY A 89 2.63 19.68 3.60
C GLY A 89 1.34 20.48 3.82
N SER A 90 1.31 21.69 3.26
CA SER A 90 0.19 22.64 3.33
C SER A 90 -0.83 22.48 2.19
N SER A 91 -0.53 21.66 1.18
CA SER A 91 -1.32 21.54 -0.06
C SER A 91 -2.55 20.64 0.04
N GLY A 92 -2.81 20.00 1.19
CA GLY A 92 -4.01 19.20 1.48
C GLY A 92 -4.19 17.90 0.67
N GLN A 93 -3.49 17.73 -0.47
CA GLN A 93 -3.67 16.58 -1.37
C GLN A 93 -3.31 15.24 -0.69
N SER A 94 -2.19 15.18 0.03
CA SER A 94 -1.80 13.97 0.75
C SER A 94 -2.80 13.60 1.85
N GLU A 95 -3.42 14.59 2.51
CA GLU A 95 -4.45 14.35 3.52
C GLU A 95 -5.74 13.81 2.87
N ALA A 96 -6.16 14.40 1.75
CA ALA A 96 -7.33 13.94 1.00
C ALA A 96 -7.14 12.49 0.49
N SER A 97 -5.98 12.16 -0.07
CA SER A 97 -5.66 10.78 -0.47
C SER A 97 -5.70 9.83 0.72
N LEU A 98 -5.12 10.19 1.87
CA LEU A 98 -5.14 9.33 3.06
C LEU A 98 -6.56 9.07 3.57
N ARG A 99 -7.43 10.09 3.56
CA ARG A 99 -8.84 9.94 3.97
C ARG A 99 -9.59 8.92 3.12
N LEU A 100 -9.39 8.91 1.81
CA LEU A 100 -10.03 7.93 0.92
C LEU A 100 -9.67 6.48 1.28
N TRP A 101 -8.45 6.24 1.75
CA TRP A 101 -8.03 4.90 2.20
C TRP A 101 -8.60 4.53 3.58
N LEU A 102 -8.95 5.53 4.41
CA LEU A 102 -9.51 5.33 5.75
C LEU A 102 -11.04 5.27 5.78
N GLU A 103 -11.72 5.96 4.87
CA GLU A 103 -13.19 6.14 4.85
C GLU A 103 -13.93 5.01 4.14
N GLU A 104 -13.24 3.91 3.80
CA GLU A 104 -13.83 2.67 3.27
C GLU A 104 -14.68 2.82 1.98
N GLU A 105 -14.57 3.94 1.28
CA GLU A 105 -15.22 4.14 0.00
C GLU A 105 -14.67 3.13 -1.03
N GLN A 106 -15.56 2.52 -1.81
CA GLN A 106 -15.16 1.61 -2.87
C GLN A 106 -14.43 2.42 -3.96
N LEU A 107 -13.10 2.41 -3.93
CA LEU A 107 -12.30 2.84 -5.06
C LEU A 107 -12.41 1.72 -6.11
N LEU A 108 -13.25 1.91 -7.12
CA LEU A 108 -13.68 0.86 -8.05
C LEU A 108 -12.70 0.71 -9.24
N GLY A 109 -11.93 1.75 -9.59
CA GLY A 109 -11.06 1.80 -10.76
C GLY A 109 -9.63 2.28 -10.48
N TRP A 110 -8.66 1.85 -11.30
CA TRP A 110 -7.29 2.40 -11.27
C TRP A 110 -7.25 3.90 -11.52
N ASP A 111 -8.19 4.40 -12.34
CA ASP A 111 -8.33 5.82 -12.69
C ASP A 111 -8.97 6.64 -11.55
N GLU A 112 -9.50 5.98 -10.53
CA GLU A 112 -10.20 6.59 -9.40
C GLU A 112 -9.31 6.70 -8.15
N LEU A 113 -8.04 6.31 -8.25
CA LEU A 113 -7.09 6.30 -7.14
C LEU A 113 -6.19 7.55 -7.18
N PRO A 114 -6.44 8.58 -6.35
CA PRO A 114 -5.65 9.81 -6.38
C PRO A 114 -4.23 9.60 -5.87
N GLY A 115 -3.26 10.15 -6.58
CA GLY A 115 -1.82 10.04 -6.29
C GLY A 115 -1.08 9.01 -7.15
N LEU A 116 -1.78 8.31 -8.05
CA LEU A 116 -1.15 7.53 -9.11
C LEU A 116 -0.78 8.45 -10.28
N THR A 117 0.44 8.97 -10.25
CA THR A 117 1.05 9.46 -11.48
C THR A 117 1.40 8.25 -12.34
N SER A 118 0.86 8.21 -13.56
CA SER A 118 1.24 7.28 -14.63
C SER A 118 2.73 7.30 -14.93
#